data_AF-A0AA36IWQ1-F1
#
_entry.id   AF-A0AA36IWQ1-F1
#
_cell.length_a   1.000
_cell.length_b   1.000
_cell.length_c   1.000
_cell.angle_alpha   90.00
_cell.angle_beta   90.00
_cell.angle_gamma   90.00
#
_symmetry.space_group_name_H-M   'P 1'
#
loop_
_entity.id
_entity.type
_entity.pdbx_description
1 polymer ?
#
loop_
_entity_poly.entity_id
_entity_poly.type
_entity_poly.pdbx_seq_one_letter_code
_entity_poly.pdbx_strand_id
1 'polypeptide(L)'
;MRICHGLAGEVVQVDSEYRKPLDLVRQHARERWSLQLEDLIVLTSNGNVLSAESREEEVEEVYFFTRQCLETQVEVIPDRLDPADPSLAAFGGVEELDDVVGQRCEDVIDPVFEAFRSNIAEARARILESRPVVALAQRCEERAQAQTRAARAVLENLNSHRTACGRSISLLVQKSNRVQAKLSDCLEKVEASMKALESVALHTALQSEGRQCLADVVPRDRILRFTESLEAEAAQLVQRLEKLQRQDSQLEGMCEQVAERVEQLIREDAVGAEAQQIHEEQVCAQRELPKLRALVPSAGAAPAMVLEDEKRSALLRDRVTSACAKLLRAMEQLQSCWDRQHQMFVQRLREVAYVQSKVRYVERQAALLEEEVNAQSSKAQQLARLQKMPKAYYSALREVGLRRQFRERYVAQAEKARTTLSRMVEAENSRRRGFLQKHSCYLPVDLVQGLGAFAPASTVEVPDFDSQLPDIALASLEADRDVPGPTTSVCSTSSLRATVNVSNVSSSGETAAAQGSEAAEAKPAAKEATAERIAELEARNKALEEQLEHMRQEVSVTTKAGEEKSL
;
A
#
# COMPACT_ATOMS: atom_id res chain seq x y z
N MET A 1 -22.98 5.37 -11.77
CA MET A 1 -21.59 5.03 -12.16
C MET A 1 -21.52 4.76 -13.67
N ARG A 2 -20.46 5.18 -14.35
CA ARG A 2 -20.19 4.84 -15.76
C ARG A 2 -19.19 3.69 -15.86
N ILE A 3 -19.57 2.62 -16.57
CA ILE A 3 -18.70 1.48 -16.83
C ILE A 3 -18.27 1.52 -18.29
N CYS A 4 -16.98 1.66 -18.52
CA CYS A 4 -16.38 1.84 -19.82
C CYS A 4 -15.55 0.60 -20.19
N HIS A 5 -15.88 -0.03 -21.31
CA HIS A 5 -15.02 -1.05 -21.91
C HIS A 5 -13.82 -0.33 -22.55
N GLY A 6 -12.65 -0.43 -21.93
CA GLY A 6 -11.48 0.37 -22.32
C GLY A 6 -11.05 0.17 -23.77
N LEU A 7 -11.10 -1.07 -24.29
CA LEU A 7 -10.75 -1.38 -25.69
C LEU A 7 -11.86 -1.02 -26.69
N ALA A 8 -13.10 -1.43 -26.44
CA ALA A 8 -14.20 -1.18 -27.35
C ALA A 8 -14.68 0.29 -27.34
N GLY A 9 -14.38 1.06 -26.29
CA GLY A 9 -14.89 2.42 -26.09
C GLY A 9 -16.38 2.47 -25.73
N GLU A 10 -17.01 1.33 -25.44
CA GLU A 10 -18.42 1.30 -25.08
C GLU A 10 -18.65 1.76 -23.63
N VAL A 11 -19.68 2.57 -23.43
CA VAL A 11 -20.04 3.12 -22.12
C VAL A 11 -21.43 2.63 -21.71
N VAL A 12 -21.54 2.14 -20.49
CA VAL A 12 -22.81 1.74 -19.87
C VAL A 12 -23.00 2.57 -18.61
N GLN A 13 -24.12 3.28 -18.53
CA GLN A 13 -24.52 3.97 -17.30
C GLN A 13 -25.31 3.01 -16.42
N VAL A 14 -24.88 2.88 -15.16
CA VAL A 14 -25.45 1.94 -14.20
C VAL A 14 -25.80 2.69 -12.93
N ASP A 15 -27.01 2.47 -12.44
CA ASP A 15 -27.45 2.91 -11.12
C ASP A 15 -26.76 2.04 -10.07
N SER A 16 -25.99 2.66 -9.20
CA SER A 16 -25.13 1.98 -8.23
C SER A 16 -25.83 1.67 -6.92
N GLU A 17 -27.16 1.88 -6.83
CA GLU A 17 -27.89 1.64 -5.59
C GLU A 17 -27.76 0.16 -5.20
N TYR A 18 -27.03 -0.11 -4.10
CA TYR A 18 -26.94 -1.39 -3.39
C TYR A 18 -25.94 -2.45 -3.89
N ARG A 19 -24.97 -2.11 -4.76
CA ARG A 19 -23.94 -3.08 -5.18
C ARG A 19 -22.55 -2.47 -5.27
N LYS A 20 -21.57 -3.22 -4.74
CA LYS A 20 -20.15 -2.88 -4.85
C LYS A 20 -19.77 -2.61 -6.31
N PRO A 21 -19.01 -1.53 -6.60
CA PRO A 21 -18.65 -1.15 -7.97
C PRO A 21 -18.00 -2.27 -8.78
N LEU A 22 -17.11 -3.04 -8.15
CA LEU A 22 -16.40 -4.13 -8.82
C LEU A 22 -17.34 -5.28 -9.24
N ASP A 23 -18.36 -5.58 -8.44
CA ASP A 23 -19.31 -6.65 -8.75
C ASP A 23 -20.24 -6.24 -9.90
N LEU A 24 -20.62 -4.95 -9.96
CA LEU A 24 -21.34 -4.39 -11.11
C LEU A 24 -20.53 -4.49 -12.40
N VAL A 25 -19.24 -4.10 -12.37
CA VAL A 25 -18.35 -4.22 -13.53
C VAL A 25 -18.25 -5.66 -14.00
N ARG A 26 -18.06 -6.60 -13.07
CA ARG A 26 -17.98 -8.04 -13.38
C ARG A 26 -19.29 -8.58 -13.97
N GLN A 27 -20.43 -8.18 -13.42
CA GLN A 27 -21.74 -8.58 -13.91
C GLN A 27 -21.94 -8.09 -15.35
N HIS A 28 -21.72 -6.80 -15.61
CA HIS A 28 -21.89 -6.25 -16.95
C HIS A 28 -20.86 -6.80 -17.95
N ALA A 29 -19.60 -6.98 -17.53
CA ALA A 29 -18.56 -7.66 -18.32
C ALA A 29 -19.02 -9.04 -18.81
N ARG A 30 -19.69 -9.80 -17.94
CA ARG A 30 -20.23 -11.13 -18.26
C ARG A 30 -21.48 -11.06 -19.13
N GLU A 31 -22.47 -10.26 -18.74
CA GLU A 31 -23.78 -10.22 -19.40
C GLU A 31 -23.72 -9.61 -20.80
N ARG A 32 -22.89 -8.57 -20.99
CA ARG A 32 -22.85 -7.81 -22.24
C ARG A 32 -21.71 -8.23 -23.17
N TRP A 33 -20.56 -8.61 -22.62
CA TRP A 33 -19.37 -8.93 -23.42
C TRP A 33 -18.89 -10.39 -23.28
N SER A 34 -19.61 -11.24 -22.54
CA SER A 34 -19.28 -12.66 -22.35
C SER A 34 -17.86 -12.93 -21.85
N LEU A 35 -17.31 -12.01 -21.05
CA LEU A 35 -15.92 -12.09 -20.57
C LEU A 35 -15.77 -12.96 -19.32
N GLN A 36 -14.62 -13.63 -19.19
CA GLN A 36 -14.22 -14.31 -17.96
C GLN A 36 -13.73 -13.30 -16.91
N LEU A 37 -14.12 -13.49 -15.65
CA LEU A 37 -13.87 -12.52 -14.59
C LEU A 37 -12.42 -12.44 -14.13
N GLU A 38 -11.66 -13.53 -14.30
CA GLU A 38 -10.28 -13.67 -13.84
C GLU A 38 -9.30 -12.83 -14.68
N ASP A 39 -9.73 -12.43 -15.87
CA ASP A 39 -8.93 -11.69 -16.83
C ASP A 39 -9.19 -10.18 -16.82
N LEU A 40 -10.03 -9.67 -15.91
CA LEU A 40 -10.39 -8.26 -15.88
C LEU A 40 -9.38 -7.42 -15.09
N ILE A 41 -8.84 -6.40 -15.74
CA ILE A 41 -8.12 -5.30 -15.12
C ILE A 41 -9.09 -4.13 -15.03
N VAL A 42 -9.34 -3.62 -13.83
CA VAL A 42 -10.34 -2.58 -13.60
C VAL A 42 -9.67 -1.36 -12.96
N LEU A 43 -9.74 -0.23 -13.65
CA LEU A 43 -9.17 1.05 -13.23
C LEU A 43 -10.28 2.08 -13.02
N THR A 44 -10.14 2.91 -11.99
CA THR A 44 -10.96 4.11 -11.80
C THR A 44 -10.48 5.25 -12.71
N SER A 45 -11.25 6.33 -12.82
CA SER A 45 -10.85 7.55 -13.52
C SER A 45 -9.51 8.13 -13.07
N ASN A 46 -9.16 7.95 -11.80
CA ASN A 46 -7.91 8.43 -11.20
C ASN A 46 -6.75 7.42 -11.35
N GLY A 47 -6.91 6.40 -12.19
CA GLY A 47 -5.92 5.34 -12.40
C GLY A 47 -5.73 4.37 -11.22
N ASN A 48 -6.54 4.44 -10.17
CA ASN A 48 -6.46 3.44 -9.08
C ASN A 48 -7.08 2.12 -9.51
N VAL A 49 -6.46 1.01 -9.13
CA VAL A 49 -7.04 -0.33 -9.33
C VAL A 49 -8.26 -0.47 -8.42
N LEU A 50 -9.41 -0.81 -9.01
CA LEU A 50 -10.64 -0.99 -8.25
C LEU A 50 -10.55 -2.27 -7.41
N SER A 51 -10.68 -2.13 -6.09
CA SER A 51 -10.60 -3.26 -5.15
C SER A 51 -11.98 -3.60 -4.57
N ALA A 52 -12.08 -4.73 -3.88
CA ALA A 52 -13.31 -5.14 -3.18
C ALA A 52 -13.68 -4.23 -1.98
N GLU A 53 -12.77 -3.34 -1.60
CA GLU A 53 -12.87 -2.41 -0.47
C GLU A 53 -13.20 -0.96 -0.92
N SER A 54 -13.16 -0.68 -2.22
CA SER A 54 -13.49 0.65 -2.77
C SER A 54 -14.94 1.01 -2.46
N ARG A 55 -15.16 2.24 -1.96
CA ARG A 55 -16.49 2.78 -1.63
C ARG A 55 -17.19 3.30 -2.89
N GLU A 56 -18.52 3.19 -2.92
CA GLU A 56 -19.36 3.63 -4.06
C GLU A 56 -19.29 5.14 -4.31
N GLU A 57 -19.21 5.94 -3.24
CA GLU A 57 -19.22 7.41 -3.29
C GLU A 57 -17.99 8.02 -3.98
N GLU A 58 -16.93 7.23 -4.20
CA GLU A 58 -15.65 7.71 -4.74
C GLU A 58 -15.46 7.36 -6.24
N VAL A 59 -16.43 6.67 -6.86
CA VAL A 59 -16.25 6.04 -8.17
C VAL A 59 -17.29 6.50 -9.19
N GLU A 60 -16.98 7.57 -9.92
CA GLU A 60 -17.85 8.10 -10.99
C GLU A 60 -17.75 7.27 -12.28
N GLU A 61 -16.53 6.95 -12.71
CA GLU A 61 -16.23 6.27 -13.97
C GLU A 61 -15.16 5.19 -13.78
N VAL A 62 -15.39 4.03 -14.41
CA VAL A 62 -14.53 2.85 -14.31
C VAL A 62 -14.22 2.33 -15.71
N TYR A 63 -12.96 1.97 -15.93
CA TYR A 63 -12.46 1.41 -17.16
C TYR A 63 -12.02 -0.03 -16.90
N PHE A 64 -12.51 -0.97 -17.71
CA PHE A 64 -12.03 -2.34 -17.66
C PHE A 64 -11.34 -2.76 -18.95
N PHE A 65 -10.34 -3.62 -18.79
CA PHE A 65 -9.54 -4.19 -19.86
C PHE A 65 -9.42 -5.69 -19.64
N THR A 66 -9.32 -6.45 -20.73
CA THR A 66 -9.04 -7.88 -20.68
C THR A 66 -7.53 -8.10 -20.75
N ARG A 67 -6.99 -8.90 -19.83
CA ARG A 67 -5.57 -9.22 -19.79
C ARG A 67 -5.11 -9.92 -21.08
N GLN A 68 -5.94 -10.79 -21.64
CA GLN A 68 -5.66 -11.51 -22.90
C GLN A 68 -5.38 -10.56 -24.07
N CYS A 69 -6.10 -9.45 -24.20
CA CYS A 69 -5.88 -8.49 -25.29
C CYS A 69 -4.55 -7.73 -25.17
N LEU A 70 -3.97 -7.69 -23.97
CA LEU A 70 -2.64 -7.12 -23.70
C LEU A 70 -1.51 -8.11 -24.01
N GLU A 71 -1.82 -9.36 -24.32
CA GLU A 71 -0.84 -10.34 -24.77
C GLU A 71 -0.48 -10.09 -26.24
N THR A 72 0.82 -10.11 -26.57
CA THR A 72 1.33 -9.74 -27.90
C THR A 72 0.86 -10.68 -29.02
N GLN A 73 0.37 -11.87 -28.67
CA GLN A 73 -0.04 -12.91 -29.62
C GLN A 73 -1.51 -12.83 -30.05
N VAL A 74 -2.33 -12.01 -29.37
CA VAL A 74 -3.76 -11.87 -29.69
C VAL A 74 -3.93 -10.74 -30.69
N GLU A 75 -4.52 -11.03 -31.85
CA GLU A 75 -4.93 -9.98 -32.80
C GLU A 75 -6.23 -9.35 -32.29
N VAL A 76 -6.21 -8.05 -32.02
CA VAL A 76 -7.41 -7.30 -31.62
C VAL A 76 -7.93 -6.59 -32.87
N ILE A 77 -9.02 -7.13 -33.42
CA ILE A 77 -9.65 -6.58 -34.62
C ILE A 77 -10.67 -5.54 -34.15
N PRO A 78 -10.56 -4.26 -34.60
CA PRO A 78 -11.58 -3.26 -34.30
C PRO A 78 -12.92 -3.66 -34.93
N ASP A 79 -14.02 -3.35 -34.24
CA ASP A 79 -15.34 -3.51 -34.82
C ASP A 79 -15.45 -2.66 -36.08
N ARG A 80 -15.91 -3.28 -37.17
CA ARG A 80 -16.21 -2.57 -38.42
C ARG A 80 -17.40 -1.65 -38.18
N LEU A 81 -17.29 -0.39 -38.59
CA LEU A 81 -18.39 0.56 -38.54
C LEU A 81 -19.42 0.16 -39.61
N ASP A 82 -20.58 -0.31 -39.18
CA ASP A 82 -21.68 -0.72 -40.06
C ASP A 82 -22.85 0.28 -39.97
N PRO A 83 -23.16 1.03 -41.05
CA PRO A 83 -24.30 1.95 -41.06
C PRO A 83 -25.66 1.22 -41.00
N ALA A 84 -25.71 -0.10 -41.21
CA ALA A 84 -26.91 -0.92 -41.05
C ALA A 84 -27.12 -1.44 -39.62
N ASP A 85 -26.27 -1.06 -38.66
CA ASP A 85 -26.40 -1.49 -37.26
C ASP A 85 -27.76 -1.02 -36.67
N PRO A 86 -28.64 -1.95 -36.26
CA PRO A 86 -29.98 -1.62 -35.75
C PRO A 86 -29.94 -0.77 -34.47
N SER A 87 -28.83 -0.77 -33.73
CA SER A 87 -28.66 0.08 -32.54
C SER A 87 -28.53 1.59 -32.88
N LEU A 88 -28.28 1.94 -34.14
CA LEU A 88 -28.23 3.34 -34.61
C LEU A 88 -29.62 3.98 -34.75
N ALA A 89 -30.68 3.18 -34.78
CA ALA A 89 -32.05 3.69 -34.91
C ALA A 89 -32.48 4.60 -33.73
N ALA A 90 -31.85 4.45 -32.56
CA ALA A 90 -32.09 5.30 -31.39
C ALA A 90 -31.58 6.74 -31.56
N PHE A 91 -30.63 6.97 -32.49
CA PHE A 91 -30.00 8.28 -32.72
C PHE A 91 -30.65 9.06 -33.88
N GLY A 92 -31.52 8.42 -34.66
CA GLY A 92 -32.24 9.03 -35.77
C GLY A 92 -33.56 9.63 -35.29
N GLY A 93 -33.58 10.91 -34.92
CA GLY A 93 -34.82 11.63 -34.63
C GLY A 93 -35.86 11.44 -35.74
N VAL A 94 -37.03 10.91 -35.38
CA VAL A 94 -38.20 10.81 -36.27
C VAL A 94 -38.78 12.20 -36.41
N GLU A 95 -38.22 12.98 -37.32
CA GLU A 95 -38.78 14.26 -37.68
C GLU A 95 -39.94 14.01 -38.66
N GLU A 96 -41.18 14.09 -38.17
CA GLU A 96 -42.41 14.10 -38.96
C GLU A 96 -42.36 15.27 -39.95
N LEU A 97 -42.03 14.96 -41.20
CA LEU A 97 -41.83 15.93 -42.27
C LEU A 97 -42.77 15.70 -43.46
N ASP A 98 -43.92 15.08 -43.18
CA ASP A 98 -44.83 14.53 -44.19
C ASP A 98 -45.91 15.49 -44.69
N ASP A 99 -46.28 16.55 -43.98
CA ASP A 99 -47.56 17.22 -44.29
C ASP A 99 -47.56 18.31 -45.37
N VAL A 100 -46.41 18.84 -45.82
CA VAL A 100 -46.41 20.11 -46.58
C VAL A 100 -46.52 19.95 -48.10
N VAL A 101 -46.20 18.78 -48.68
CA VAL A 101 -46.15 18.61 -50.15
C VAL A 101 -47.45 18.02 -50.73
N GLY A 102 -48.23 17.31 -49.93
CA GLY A 102 -49.52 16.73 -50.36
C GLY A 102 -50.62 17.77 -50.63
N GLN A 103 -50.62 18.89 -49.90
CA GLN A 103 -51.79 19.79 -49.84
C GLN A 103 -51.89 20.88 -50.92
N ARG A 104 -50.90 21.03 -51.83
CA ARG A 104 -50.87 22.20 -52.73
C ARG A 104 -51.19 21.95 -54.20
N CYS A 105 -51.37 20.72 -54.64
CA CYS A 105 -51.59 20.40 -56.06
C CYS A 105 -52.38 19.10 -56.17
N GLU A 106 -53.65 19.14 -55.77
CA GLU A 106 -54.65 18.23 -56.29
C GLU A 106 -55.17 18.86 -57.61
N ASP A 107 -55.18 18.06 -58.69
CA ASP A 107 -55.95 18.26 -59.92
C ASP A 107 -55.30 18.79 -61.23
N VAL A 108 -53.97 18.98 -61.34
CA VAL A 108 -53.33 19.10 -62.68
C VAL A 108 -51.96 18.40 -62.71
N ILE A 109 -51.83 17.39 -63.58
CA ILE A 109 -50.56 16.71 -63.90
C ILE A 109 -49.81 17.60 -64.90
N ASP A 110 -49.08 18.60 -64.39
CA ASP A 110 -48.12 19.37 -65.18
C ASP A 110 -46.73 18.71 -65.03
N PRO A 111 -46.09 18.25 -66.12
CA PRO A 111 -44.77 17.60 -66.11
C PRO A 111 -43.70 18.40 -65.35
N VAL A 112 -43.79 19.73 -65.33
CA VAL A 112 -42.81 20.56 -64.65
C VAL A 112 -42.99 20.50 -63.12
N PHE A 113 -44.22 20.45 -62.63
CA PHE A 113 -44.50 20.25 -61.20
C PHE A 113 -44.09 18.86 -60.72
N GLU A 114 -44.20 17.84 -61.58
CA GLU A 114 -43.65 16.51 -61.31
C GLU A 114 -42.12 16.54 -61.18
N ALA A 115 -41.42 17.32 -62.02
CA ALA A 115 -39.96 17.48 -61.92
C ALA A 115 -39.53 18.10 -60.57
N PHE A 116 -40.22 19.15 -60.09
CA PHE A 116 -39.96 19.71 -58.76
C PHE A 116 -40.23 18.71 -57.64
N ARG A 117 -41.35 17.98 -57.71
CA ARG A 117 -41.70 16.94 -56.73
C ARG A 117 -40.64 15.84 -56.71
N SER A 118 -40.18 15.39 -57.87
CA SER A 118 -39.12 14.40 -58.02
C SER A 118 -37.81 14.90 -57.41
N ASN A 119 -37.38 16.13 -57.73
CA ASN A 119 -36.15 16.72 -57.19
C ASN A 119 -36.18 16.84 -55.66
N ILE A 120 -37.33 17.24 -55.10
CA ILE A 120 -37.52 17.32 -53.64
C ILE A 120 -37.52 15.93 -53.01
N ALA A 121 -38.23 14.96 -53.61
CA ALA A 121 -38.30 13.59 -53.10
C ALA A 121 -36.92 12.91 -53.12
N GLU A 122 -36.16 13.08 -54.20
CA GLU A 122 -34.81 12.53 -54.33
C GLU A 122 -33.86 13.18 -53.31
N ALA A 123 -33.85 14.51 -53.18
CA ALA A 123 -33.02 15.20 -52.20
C ALA A 123 -33.36 14.76 -50.75
N ARG A 124 -34.65 14.54 -50.44
CA ARG A 124 -35.08 14.00 -49.14
C ARG A 124 -34.57 12.58 -48.92
N ALA A 125 -34.75 11.70 -49.91
CA ALA A 125 -34.31 10.32 -49.83
C ALA A 125 -32.80 10.25 -49.54
N ARG A 126 -31.99 11.07 -50.23
CA ARG A 126 -30.53 11.17 -49.97
C ARG A 126 -30.19 11.62 -48.56
N ILE A 127 -30.88 12.63 -48.02
CA ILE A 127 -30.67 13.10 -46.64
C ILE A 127 -31.09 12.05 -45.61
N LEU A 128 -32.13 11.26 -45.90
CA LEU A 128 -32.57 10.16 -45.04
C LEU A 128 -31.56 9.01 -45.07
N GLU A 129 -31.04 8.66 -46.25
CA GLU A 129 -29.99 7.65 -46.44
C GLU A 129 -28.69 8.00 -45.69
N SER A 130 -28.37 9.29 -45.50
CA SER A 130 -27.16 9.72 -44.79
C SER A 130 -27.30 9.80 -43.27
N ARG A 131 -28.51 9.74 -42.70
CA ARG A 131 -28.73 9.82 -41.23
C ARG A 131 -27.99 8.72 -40.45
N PRO A 132 -28.02 7.43 -40.85
CA PRO A 132 -27.30 6.38 -40.15
C PRO A 132 -25.78 6.61 -40.11
N VAL A 133 -25.21 7.20 -41.17
CA VAL A 133 -23.77 7.52 -41.25
C VAL A 133 -23.40 8.57 -40.20
N VAL A 134 -24.25 9.58 -40.00
CA VAL A 134 -24.02 10.64 -39.00
C VAL A 134 -24.15 10.09 -37.58
N ALA A 135 -25.15 9.24 -37.33
CA ALA A 135 -25.29 8.55 -36.04
C ALA A 135 -24.08 7.65 -35.73
N LEU A 136 -23.59 6.92 -36.73
CA LEU A 136 -22.39 6.10 -36.63
C LEU A 136 -21.14 6.94 -36.33
N ALA A 137 -21.01 8.10 -36.97
CA ALA A 137 -19.91 9.04 -36.72
C ALA A 137 -19.92 9.56 -35.28
N GLN A 138 -21.08 9.98 -34.77
CA GLN A 138 -21.24 10.41 -33.37
C GLN A 138 -20.89 9.29 -32.38
N ARG A 139 -21.38 8.07 -32.63
CA ARG A 139 -21.03 6.92 -31.78
C ARG A 139 -19.54 6.60 -31.84
N CYS A 140 -18.91 6.70 -33.00
CA CYS A 140 -17.47 6.50 -33.16
C CYS A 140 -16.67 7.54 -32.37
N GLU A 141 -17.10 8.80 -32.39
CA GLU A 141 -16.52 9.88 -31.59
C GLU A 141 -16.66 9.60 -30.09
N GLU A 142 -17.84 9.22 -29.61
CA GLU A 142 -18.06 8.85 -28.21
C GLU A 142 -17.16 7.69 -27.75
N ARG A 143 -17.00 6.67 -28.61
CA ARG A 143 -16.09 5.54 -28.36
C ARG A 143 -14.63 5.98 -28.30
N ALA A 144 -14.21 6.84 -29.23
CA ALA A 144 -12.86 7.40 -29.24
C ALA A 144 -12.59 8.25 -27.98
N GLN A 145 -13.54 9.08 -27.57
CA GLN A 145 -13.44 9.85 -26.33
C GLN A 145 -13.35 8.94 -25.09
N ALA A 146 -14.11 7.84 -25.05
CA ALA A 146 -14.03 6.86 -23.97
C ALA A 146 -12.65 6.18 -23.92
N GLN A 147 -12.08 5.81 -25.06
CA GLN A 147 -10.69 5.30 -25.14
C GLN A 147 -9.67 6.34 -24.66
N THR A 148 -9.83 7.62 -25.02
CA THR A 148 -8.95 8.70 -24.58
C THR A 148 -8.98 8.86 -23.05
N ARG A 149 -10.17 8.79 -22.43
CA ARG A 149 -10.25 8.83 -20.96
C ARG A 149 -9.68 7.55 -20.32
N ALA A 150 -9.90 6.38 -20.95
CA ALA A 150 -9.29 5.12 -20.52
C ALA A 150 -7.75 5.18 -20.57
N ALA A 151 -7.18 5.80 -21.62
CA ALA A 151 -5.74 6.02 -21.77
C ALA A 151 -5.20 6.88 -20.61
N ARG A 152 -5.92 7.93 -20.22
CA ARG A 152 -5.55 8.78 -19.06
C ARG A 152 -5.52 8.00 -17.76
N ALA A 153 -6.56 7.21 -17.49
CA ALA A 153 -6.60 6.34 -16.31
C ALA A 153 -5.42 5.34 -16.28
N VAL A 154 -5.07 4.75 -17.43
CA VAL A 154 -3.91 3.85 -17.56
C VAL A 154 -2.59 4.59 -17.30
N LEU A 155 -2.46 5.81 -17.81
CA LEU A 155 -1.29 6.65 -17.61
C LEU A 155 -1.10 7.04 -16.13
N GLU A 156 -2.18 7.49 -15.49
CA GLU A 156 -2.19 7.82 -14.05
C GLU A 156 -1.85 6.59 -13.19
N ASN A 157 -2.34 5.41 -13.57
CA ASN A 157 -1.98 4.16 -12.91
C ASN A 157 -0.47 3.89 -13.02
N LEU A 158 0.09 3.97 -14.23
CA LEU A 158 1.53 3.78 -14.47
C LEU A 158 2.36 4.76 -13.64
N ASN A 159 2.02 6.05 -13.65
CA ASN A 159 2.72 7.10 -12.91
C ASN A 159 2.64 6.87 -11.40
N SER A 160 1.47 6.51 -10.88
CA SER A 160 1.28 6.22 -9.46
C SER A 160 2.12 5.02 -9.00
N HIS A 161 2.13 3.94 -9.79
CA HIS A 161 2.97 2.78 -9.51
C HIS A 161 4.47 3.11 -9.61
N ARG A 162 4.90 3.80 -10.67
CA ARG A 162 6.31 4.21 -10.84
C ARG A 162 6.79 5.09 -9.69
N THR A 163 6.01 6.07 -9.27
CA THR A 163 6.36 6.98 -8.16
C THR A 163 6.39 6.26 -6.81
N ALA A 164 5.49 5.29 -6.56
CA ALA A 164 5.54 4.45 -5.37
C ALA A 164 6.82 3.58 -5.36
N CYS A 165 7.13 2.92 -6.47
CA CYS A 165 8.36 2.12 -6.64
C CYS A 165 9.62 2.96 -6.40
N GLY A 166 9.74 4.12 -7.06
CA GLY A 166 10.91 5.00 -6.94
C GLY A 166 11.12 5.52 -5.51
N ARG A 167 10.04 5.86 -4.81
CA ARG A 167 10.08 6.22 -3.39
C ARG A 167 10.58 5.06 -2.52
N SER A 168 10.06 3.85 -2.74
CA SER A 168 10.48 2.66 -2.00
C SER A 168 11.98 2.38 -2.19
N ILE A 169 12.48 2.45 -3.42
CA ILE A 169 13.90 2.24 -3.72
C ILE A 169 14.78 3.33 -3.08
N SER A 170 14.34 4.60 -3.15
CA SER A 170 15.05 5.71 -2.51
C SER A 170 15.19 5.52 -1.00
N LEU A 171 14.11 5.08 -0.34
CA LEU A 171 14.11 4.76 1.09
C LEU A 171 15.02 3.57 1.42
N LEU A 172 15.01 2.52 0.59
CA LEU A 172 15.90 1.38 0.72
C LEU A 172 17.38 1.79 0.64
N VAL A 173 17.74 2.62 -0.34
CA VAL A 173 19.11 3.14 -0.49
C VAL A 173 19.50 3.97 0.73
N GLN A 174 18.63 4.86 1.20
CA GLN A 174 18.90 5.65 2.40
C GLN A 174 19.11 4.77 3.64
N LYS A 175 18.27 3.74 3.81
CA LYS A 175 18.39 2.76 4.89
C LYS A 175 19.70 1.98 4.78
N SER A 176 20.06 1.53 3.58
CA SER A 176 21.32 0.84 3.32
C SER A 176 22.51 1.71 3.71
N ASN A 177 22.56 2.97 3.28
CA ASN A 177 23.65 3.89 3.62
C ASN A 177 23.82 4.05 5.14
N ARG A 178 22.72 4.14 5.90
CA ARG A 178 22.77 4.18 7.37
C ARG A 178 23.29 2.88 7.99
N VAL A 179 22.91 1.73 7.42
CA VAL A 179 23.40 0.42 7.88
C VAL A 179 24.87 0.25 7.54
N GLN A 180 25.31 0.64 6.34
CA GLN A 180 26.70 0.60 5.92
C GLN A 180 27.59 1.49 6.79
N ALA A 181 27.16 2.72 7.09
CA ALA A 181 27.91 3.60 7.99
C ALA A 181 28.09 2.95 9.38
N LYS A 182 27.02 2.40 9.95
CA LYS A 182 27.09 1.69 11.24
C LYS A 182 27.97 0.44 11.19
N LEU A 183 27.93 -0.29 10.08
CA LEU A 183 28.76 -1.47 9.87
C LEU A 183 30.23 -1.09 9.77
N SER A 184 30.58 -0.08 8.97
CA SER A 184 31.93 0.49 8.86
C SER A 184 32.46 0.91 10.23
N ASP A 185 31.69 1.69 10.99
CA ASP A 185 32.04 2.10 12.35
C ASP A 185 32.30 0.90 13.27
N CYS A 186 31.55 -0.20 13.11
CA CYS A 186 31.74 -1.40 13.91
C CYS A 186 33.01 -2.16 13.50
N LEU A 187 33.26 -2.28 12.20
CA LEU A 187 34.42 -2.95 11.61
C LEU A 187 35.73 -2.26 12.02
N GLU A 188 35.80 -0.93 11.89
CA GLU A 188 36.96 -0.13 12.31
C GLU A 188 37.30 -0.31 13.80
N LYS A 189 36.28 -0.56 14.63
CA LYS A 189 36.44 -0.75 16.07
C LYS A 189 36.77 -2.18 16.46
N VAL A 190 36.77 -3.15 15.55
CA VAL A 190 37.02 -4.56 15.91
C VAL A 190 38.41 -4.72 16.51
N GLU A 191 39.46 -4.22 15.85
CA GLU A 191 40.83 -4.38 16.34
C GLU A 191 41.04 -3.69 17.69
N ALA A 192 40.53 -2.46 17.84
CA ALA A 192 40.57 -1.74 19.11
C ALA A 192 39.80 -2.49 20.21
N SER A 193 38.67 -3.11 19.88
CA SER A 193 37.89 -3.92 20.83
C SER A 193 38.64 -5.19 21.22
N MET A 194 39.30 -5.85 20.27
CA MET A 194 40.14 -7.03 20.57
C MET A 194 41.30 -6.67 21.50
N LYS A 195 42.00 -5.56 21.24
CA LYS A 195 43.04 -5.04 22.15
C LYS A 195 42.49 -4.70 23.54
N ALA A 196 41.29 -4.14 23.61
CA ALA A 196 40.64 -3.87 24.89
C ALA A 196 40.35 -5.17 25.66
N LEU A 197 40.01 -6.28 24.97
CA LEU A 197 39.84 -7.59 25.62
C LEU A 197 41.18 -8.16 26.13
N GLU A 198 42.28 -7.91 25.42
CA GLU A 198 43.63 -8.31 25.85
C GLU A 198 44.05 -7.56 27.13
N SER A 199 43.67 -6.28 27.27
CA SER A 199 43.97 -5.49 28.47
C SER A 199 43.18 -5.89 29.72
N VAL A 200 42.09 -6.64 29.58
CA VAL A 200 41.23 -7.03 30.70
C VAL A 200 41.66 -8.39 31.21
N ALA A 201 42.39 -8.38 32.33
CA ALA A 201 42.78 -9.60 33.02
C ALA A 201 41.55 -10.35 33.57
N LEU A 202 41.58 -11.68 33.46
CA LEU A 202 40.60 -12.53 34.13
C LEU A 202 40.83 -12.46 35.64
N HIS A 203 39.77 -12.62 36.43
CA HIS A 203 39.87 -12.72 37.88
C HIS A 203 40.70 -13.95 38.23
N THR A 204 41.52 -13.90 39.29
CA THR A 204 42.45 -14.98 39.69
C THR A 204 41.76 -16.35 39.78
N ALA A 205 40.55 -16.39 40.33
CA ALA A 205 39.71 -17.60 40.42
C ALA A 205 39.27 -18.20 39.05
N LEU A 206 39.40 -17.46 37.95
CA LEU A 206 39.06 -17.87 36.58
C LEU A 206 40.29 -18.11 35.70
N GLN A 207 41.48 -17.76 36.18
CA GLN A 207 42.72 -17.93 35.41
C GLN A 207 43.15 -19.40 35.39
N SER A 208 43.74 -19.82 34.27
CA SER A 208 44.35 -21.14 34.10
C SER A 208 45.48 -21.06 33.06
N GLU A 209 46.26 -22.13 32.90
CA GLU A 209 47.29 -22.17 31.85
C GLU A 209 46.65 -21.93 30.48
N GLY A 210 47.07 -20.86 29.81
CA GLY A 210 46.50 -20.43 28.52
C GLY A 210 45.20 -19.60 28.60
N ARG A 211 44.73 -19.21 29.80
CA ARG A 211 43.61 -18.28 29.99
C ARG A 211 43.95 -17.25 31.07
N GLN A 212 44.40 -16.09 30.65
CA GLN A 212 44.81 -15.00 31.53
C GLN A 212 44.00 -13.72 31.32
N CYS A 213 43.53 -13.47 30.10
CA CYS A 213 42.76 -12.29 29.74
C CYS A 213 41.43 -12.65 29.07
N LEU A 214 40.55 -11.65 28.94
CA LEU A 214 39.25 -11.85 28.32
C LEU A 214 39.37 -12.20 26.82
N ALA A 215 40.46 -11.82 26.16
CA ALA A 215 40.72 -12.24 24.78
C ALA A 215 40.95 -13.75 24.63
N ASP A 216 41.51 -14.43 25.65
CA ASP A 216 41.82 -15.87 25.60
C ASP A 216 40.56 -16.76 25.60
N VAL A 217 39.42 -16.22 26.06
CA VAL A 217 38.13 -16.94 26.10
C VAL A 217 37.24 -16.60 24.90
N VAL A 218 37.69 -15.71 24.02
CA VAL A 218 36.94 -15.25 22.84
C VAL A 218 37.52 -15.90 21.58
N PRO A 219 36.70 -16.46 20.68
CA PRO A 219 37.20 -17.14 19.49
C PRO A 219 37.68 -16.15 18.42
N ARG A 220 38.91 -15.63 18.59
CA ARG A 220 39.53 -14.60 17.72
C ARG A 220 39.47 -14.94 16.24
N ASP A 221 39.91 -16.13 15.85
CA ASP A 221 39.92 -16.53 14.44
C ASP A 221 38.52 -16.58 13.82
N ARG A 222 37.50 -16.90 14.63
CA ARG A 222 36.10 -16.90 14.17
C ARG A 222 35.60 -15.48 13.96
N ILE A 223 35.99 -14.53 14.83
CA ILE A 223 35.63 -13.13 14.69
C ILE A 223 36.29 -12.52 13.46
N LEU A 224 37.60 -12.77 13.25
CA LEU A 224 38.32 -12.25 12.07
C LEU A 224 37.75 -12.79 10.75
N ARG A 225 37.49 -14.09 10.67
CA ARG A 225 36.81 -14.67 9.50
C ARG A 225 35.40 -14.12 9.29
N PHE A 226 34.68 -13.86 10.38
CA PHE A 226 33.36 -13.26 10.30
C PHE A 226 33.43 -11.81 9.80
N THR A 227 34.41 -11.01 10.24
CA THR A 227 34.58 -9.63 9.76
C THR A 227 34.98 -9.57 8.29
N GLU A 228 35.92 -10.41 7.86
CA GLU A 228 36.30 -10.52 6.43
C GLU A 228 35.10 -10.90 5.55
N SER A 229 34.31 -11.89 6.00
CA SER A 229 33.08 -12.30 5.30
C SER A 229 32.05 -11.15 5.25
N LEU A 230 31.91 -10.38 6.33
CA LEU A 230 30.99 -9.25 6.38
C LEU A 230 31.40 -8.11 5.47
N GLU A 231 32.69 -7.81 5.37
CA GLU A 231 33.22 -6.80 4.45
C GLU A 231 32.95 -7.20 3.00
N ALA A 232 33.20 -8.46 2.64
CA ALA A 232 32.90 -8.98 1.32
C ALA A 232 31.39 -8.92 1.00
N GLU A 233 30.53 -9.35 1.93
CA GLU A 233 29.07 -9.26 1.77
C GLU A 233 28.58 -7.80 1.68
N ALA A 234 29.15 -6.88 2.45
CA ALA A 234 28.85 -5.45 2.41
C ALA A 234 29.17 -4.86 1.03
N ALA A 235 30.36 -5.13 0.51
CA ALA A 235 30.76 -4.68 -0.82
C ALA A 235 29.85 -5.24 -1.93
N GLN A 236 29.47 -6.52 -1.85
CA GLN A 236 28.54 -7.14 -2.80
C GLN A 236 27.14 -6.51 -2.75
N LEU A 237 26.64 -6.22 -1.55
CA LEU A 237 25.33 -5.58 -1.39
C LEU A 237 25.32 -4.17 -2.00
N VAL A 238 26.38 -3.39 -1.81
CA VAL A 238 26.53 -2.06 -2.44
C VAL A 238 26.47 -2.17 -3.97
N GLN A 239 27.23 -3.08 -4.57
CA GLN A 239 27.21 -3.30 -6.04
C GLN A 239 25.82 -3.69 -6.56
N ARG A 240 25.09 -4.53 -5.81
CA ARG A 240 23.72 -4.94 -6.18
C ARG A 240 22.72 -3.80 -6.05
N LEU A 241 22.85 -2.95 -5.03
CA LEU A 241 22.04 -1.75 -4.88
C LEU A 241 22.31 -0.73 -5.99
N GLU A 242 23.57 -0.50 -6.36
CA GLU A 242 23.92 0.36 -7.50
C GLU A 242 23.36 -0.18 -8.83
N LYS A 243 23.37 -1.51 -9.00
CA LYS A 243 22.73 -2.15 -10.15
C LYS A 243 21.22 -1.92 -10.13
N LEU A 244 20.56 -2.07 -8.99
CA LEU A 244 19.12 -1.81 -8.84
C LEU A 244 18.79 -0.34 -9.16
N GLN A 245 19.58 0.61 -8.66
CA GLN A 245 19.40 2.04 -8.95
C GLN A 245 19.53 2.34 -10.44
N ARG A 246 20.53 1.77 -11.12
CA ARG A 246 20.66 1.90 -12.58
C ARG A 246 19.45 1.33 -13.33
N GLN A 247 18.92 0.19 -12.87
CA GLN A 247 17.70 -0.40 -13.43
C GLN A 247 16.48 0.47 -13.20
N ASP A 248 16.35 1.10 -12.02
CA ASP A 248 15.27 2.05 -11.72
C ASP A 248 15.34 3.30 -12.60
N SER A 249 16.53 3.90 -12.76
CA SER A 249 16.69 5.06 -13.66
C SER A 249 16.42 4.73 -15.13
N GLN A 250 16.83 3.54 -15.60
CA GLN A 250 16.48 3.09 -16.95
C GLN A 250 14.97 2.90 -17.10
N LEU A 251 14.34 2.30 -16.09
CA LEU A 251 12.90 2.07 -16.06
C LEU A 251 12.11 3.38 -16.01
N GLU A 252 12.62 4.40 -15.33
CA GLU A 252 12.06 5.76 -15.32
C GLU A 252 11.99 6.33 -16.72
N GLY A 253 13.10 6.32 -17.45
CA GLY A 253 13.12 6.77 -18.84
C GLY A 253 12.19 5.96 -19.76
N MET A 254 12.02 4.66 -19.49
CA MET A 254 11.02 3.85 -20.22
C MET A 254 9.58 4.25 -19.88
N CYS A 255 9.28 4.56 -18.61
CA CYS A 255 7.97 5.04 -18.18
C CYS A 255 7.65 6.39 -18.83
N GLU A 256 8.60 7.33 -18.82
CA GLU A 256 8.46 8.64 -19.46
C GLU A 256 8.21 8.53 -20.96
N GLN A 257 8.97 7.69 -21.67
CA GLN A 257 8.77 7.49 -23.11
C GLN A 257 7.40 6.90 -23.44
N VAL A 258 6.93 5.92 -22.66
CA VAL A 258 5.59 5.35 -22.86
C VAL A 258 4.51 6.36 -22.49
N ALA A 259 4.71 7.13 -21.42
CA ALA A 259 3.82 8.20 -21.01
C ALA A 259 3.64 9.25 -22.12
N GLU A 260 4.74 9.74 -22.69
CA GLU A 260 4.73 10.70 -23.80
C GLU A 260 3.96 10.17 -25.02
N ARG A 261 4.17 8.90 -25.36
CA ARG A 261 3.48 8.23 -26.47
C ARG A 261 1.99 8.05 -26.23
N VAL A 262 1.58 7.79 -24.99
CA VAL A 262 0.16 7.72 -24.58
C VAL A 262 -0.46 9.12 -24.61
N GLU A 263 0.26 10.14 -24.14
CA GLU A 263 -0.19 11.53 -24.22
C GLU A 263 -0.32 12.03 -25.65
N GLN A 264 0.57 11.61 -26.55
CA GLN A 264 0.45 11.89 -27.98
C GLN A 264 -0.85 11.31 -28.53
N LEU A 265 -1.16 10.05 -28.23
CA LEU A 265 -2.42 9.42 -28.63
C LEU A 265 -3.64 10.17 -28.07
N ILE A 266 -3.57 10.63 -26.81
CA ILE A 266 -4.65 11.41 -26.17
C ILE A 266 -4.88 12.75 -26.88
N ARG A 267 -3.83 13.35 -27.45
CA ARG A 267 -3.90 14.63 -28.18
C ARG A 267 -4.34 14.49 -29.64
N GLU A 268 -4.17 13.30 -30.22
CA GLU A 268 -4.57 13.02 -31.60
C GLU A 268 -6.09 12.78 -31.68
N ASP A 269 -6.84 13.77 -32.21
CA ASP A 269 -8.30 13.70 -32.37
C ASP A 269 -8.72 13.54 -33.85
N ALA A 270 -8.11 12.56 -34.53
CA ALA A 270 -8.39 12.31 -35.95
C ALA A 270 -9.83 11.81 -36.17
N VAL A 271 -10.36 10.99 -35.25
CA VAL A 271 -11.73 10.48 -35.32
C VAL A 271 -12.75 11.59 -35.08
N GLY A 272 -12.52 12.47 -34.10
CA GLY A 272 -13.41 13.62 -33.85
C GLY A 272 -13.44 14.59 -35.03
N ALA A 273 -12.29 14.88 -35.65
CA ALA A 273 -12.23 15.75 -36.82
C ALA A 273 -13.06 15.22 -38.02
N GLU A 274 -12.94 13.93 -38.34
CA GLU A 274 -13.73 13.30 -39.42
C GLU A 274 -15.22 13.19 -39.06
N ALA A 275 -15.56 12.90 -37.80
CA ALA A 275 -16.93 12.86 -37.33
C ALA A 275 -17.60 14.25 -37.42
N GLN A 276 -16.87 15.30 -37.06
CA GLN A 276 -17.33 16.68 -37.21
C GLN A 276 -17.53 17.06 -38.69
N GLN A 277 -16.62 16.67 -39.58
CA GLN A 277 -16.77 16.88 -41.02
C GLN A 277 -18.03 16.18 -41.57
N ILE A 278 -18.32 14.96 -41.11
CA ILE A 278 -19.56 14.24 -41.45
C ILE A 278 -20.79 15.02 -40.95
N HIS A 279 -20.75 15.56 -39.74
CA HIS A 279 -21.85 16.38 -39.24
C HIS A 279 -22.06 17.66 -40.06
N GLU A 280 -20.99 18.37 -40.41
CA GLU A 280 -21.04 19.62 -41.17
C GLU A 280 -21.60 19.42 -42.59
N GLU A 281 -21.18 18.36 -43.30
CA GLU A 281 -21.69 18.05 -44.63
C GLU A 281 -23.18 17.63 -44.58
N GLN A 282 -23.64 16.97 -43.49
CA GLN A 282 -25.06 16.68 -43.28
C GLN A 282 -25.87 17.95 -43.06
N VAL A 283 -25.40 18.86 -42.20
CA VAL A 283 -26.04 20.15 -41.96
C VAL A 283 -26.11 20.96 -43.26
N CYS A 284 -25.05 20.93 -44.08
CA CYS A 284 -25.05 21.57 -45.40
C CYS A 284 -26.12 20.98 -46.32
N ALA A 285 -26.26 19.65 -46.39
CA ALA A 285 -27.30 18.99 -47.19
C ALA A 285 -28.71 19.37 -46.70
N GLN A 286 -28.94 19.36 -45.38
CA GLN A 286 -30.23 19.71 -44.77
C GLN A 286 -30.63 21.17 -45.03
N ARG A 287 -29.67 22.10 -45.03
CA ARG A 287 -29.91 23.53 -45.27
C ARG A 287 -30.44 23.84 -46.68
N GLU A 288 -30.15 22.99 -47.67
CA GLU A 288 -30.64 23.17 -49.04
C GLU A 288 -32.10 22.71 -49.21
N LEU A 289 -32.62 21.86 -48.31
CA LEU A 289 -33.97 21.30 -48.42
C LEU A 289 -35.11 22.34 -48.28
N PRO A 290 -35.07 23.30 -47.33
CA PRO A 290 -36.04 24.40 -47.31
C PRO A 290 -35.97 25.28 -48.56
N LYS A 291 -34.77 25.51 -49.10
CA LYS A 291 -34.57 26.30 -50.33
C LYS A 291 -35.20 25.61 -51.54
N LEU A 292 -35.05 24.29 -51.64
CA LEU A 292 -35.71 23.46 -52.65
C LEU A 292 -37.23 23.57 -52.58
N ARG A 293 -37.81 23.55 -51.38
CA ARG A 293 -39.27 23.69 -51.19
C ARG A 293 -39.79 25.08 -51.56
N ALA A 294 -38.99 26.12 -51.34
CA ALA A 294 -39.36 27.49 -51.67
C ALA A 294 -39.41 27.76 -53.19
N LEU A 295 -38.77 26.92 -54.02
CA LEU A 295 -38.78 27.03 -55.48
C LEU A 295 -40.02 26.43 -56.15
N VAL A 296 -40.92 25.78 -55.40
CA VAL A 296 -42.15 25.23 -55.97
C VAL A 296 -43.04 26.38 -56.44
N PRO A 297 -43.33 26.52 -57.76
CA PRO A 297 -44.07 27.65 -58.29
C PRO A 297 -45.51 27.66 -57.79
N SER A 298 -46.10 28.86 -57.69
CA SER A 298 -47.53 29.02 -57.40
C SER A 298 -48.38 28.79 -58.66
N ALA A 299 -49.62 28.34 -58.48
CA ALA A 299 -50.55 28.13 -59.59
C ALA A 299 -50.72 29.43 -60.40
N GLY A 300 -50.47 29.36 -61.71
CA GLY A 300 -50.54 30.52 -62.62
C GLY A 300 -49.22 31.29 -62.82
N ALA A 301 -48.08 30.78 -62.33
CA ALA A 301 -46.77 31.35 -62.60
C ALA A 301 -46.43 31.37 -64.10
N ALA A 302 -45.69 32.39 -64.54
CA ALA A 302 -45.29 32.52 -65.95
C ALA A 302 -44.36 31.37 -66.37
N PRO A 303 -44.56 30.73 -67.55
CA PRO A 303 -43.76 29.56 -67.97
C PRO A 303 -42.24 29.79 -67.98
N ALA A 304 -41.78 31.00 -68.31
CA ALA A 304 -40.36 31.34 -68.29
C ALA A 304 -39.75 31.31 -66.87
N MET A 305 -40.50 31.75 -65.85
CA MET A 305 -40.08 31.71 -64.45
C MET A 305 -40.06 30.28 -63.93
N VAL A 306 -41.07 29.49 -64.29
CA VAL A 306 -41.19 28.07 -63.90
C VAL A 306 -39.98 27.27 -64.40
N LEU A 307 -39.56 27.48 -65.65
CA LEU A 307 -38.37 26.82 -66.22
C LEU A 307 -37.05 27.26 -65.58
N GLU A 308 -36.93 28.53 -65.16
CA GLU A 308 -35.74 28.98 -64.42
C GLU A 308 -35.68 28.39 -63.01
N ASP A 309 -36.80 28.36 -62.30
CA ASP A 309 -36.87 27.78 -60.96
C ASP A 309 -36.69 26.26 -61.00
N GLU A 310 -37.11 25.58 -62.08
CA GLU A 310 -36.87 24.15 -62.29
C GLU A 310 -35.37 23.88 -62.41
N LYS A 311 -34.65 24.66 -63.23
CA LYS A 311 -33.18 24.58 -63.34
C LYS A 311 -32.50 24.83 -62.00
N ARG A 312 -32.97 25.82 -61.23
CA ARG A 312 -32.45 26.08 -59.87
C ARG A 312 -32.72 24.91 -58.92
N SER A 313 -33.88 24.26 -59.02
CA SER A 313 -34.22 23.09 -58.21
C SER A 313 -33.31 21.90 -58.53
N ALA A 314 -33.00 21.66 -59.81
CA ALA A 314 -32.06 20.62 -60.21
C ALA A 314 -30.65 20.89 -59.66
N LEU A 315 -30.17 22.14 -59.73
CA LEU A 315 -28.87 22.53 -59.17
C LEU A 315 -28.80 22.35 -57.65
N LEU A 316 -29.87 22.67 -56.93
CA LEU A 316 -29.93 22.45 -55.47
C LEU A 316 -29.97 20.96 -55.12
N ARG A 317 -30.71 20.14 -55.89
CA ARG A 317 -30.68 18.68 -55.75
C ARG A 317 -29.27 18.14 -55.97
N ASP A 318 -28.57 18.59 -57.01
CA ASP A 318 -27.20 18.15 -57.30
C ASP A 318 -26.22 18.54 -56.18
N ARG A 319 -26.44 19.68 -55.50
CA ARG A 319 -25.68 20.05 -54.30
C ARG A 319 -25.93 19.09 -53.14
N VAL A 320 -27.18 18.70 -52.89
CA VAL A 320 -27.53 17.69 -51.86
C VAL A 320 -26.87 16.35 -52.19
N THR A 321 -26.98 15.89 -53.44
CA THR A 321 -26.34 14.65 -53.90
C THR A 321 -24.81 14.72 -53.74
N SER A 322 -24.19 15.85 -54.08
CA SER A 322 -22.75 16.07 -53.92
C SER A 322 -22.32 16.05 -52.45
N ALA A 323 -23.06 16.71 -51.55
CA ALA A 323 -22.81 16.66 -50.11
C ALA A 323 -22.93 15.22 -49.56
N CYS A 324 -23.97 14.48 -49.97
CA CYS A 324 -24.13 13.07 -49.58
C CYS A 324 -23.01 12.18 -50.12
N ALA A 325 -22.51 12.42 -51.33
CA ALA A 325 -21.36 11.71 -51.88
C ALA A 325 -20.04 12.05 -51.15
N LYS A 326 -19.91 13.23 -50.54
CA LYS A 326 -18.78 13.55 -49.65
C LYS A 326 -18.92 12.85 -48.30
N LEU A 327 -20.14 12.78 -47.74
CA LEU A 327 -20.41 12.06 -46.49
C LEU A 327 -19.97 10.59 -46.57
N LEU A 328 -20.30 9.90 -47.65
CA LEU A 328 -19.90 8.51 -47.85
C LEU A 328 -18.37 8.35 -47.93
N ARG A 329 -17.66 9.30 -48.55
CA ARG A 329 -16.19 9.30 -48.58
C ARG A 329 -15.59 9.58 -47.21
N ALA A 330 -16.14 10.55 -46.48
CA ALA A 330 -15.71 10.85 -45.12
C ALA A 330 -15.95 9.66 -44.17
N MET A 331 -16.96 8.81 -44.42
CA MET A 331 -17.17 7.57 -43.67
C MET A 331 -16.03 6.55 -43.86
N GLU A 332 -15.49 6.41 -45.08
CA GLU A 332 -14.31 5.54 -45.32
C GLU A 332 -13.06 6.08 -44.61
N GLN A 333 -12.91 7.41 -44.58
CA GLN A 333 -11.85 8.09 -43.84
C GLN A 333 -12.02 7.89 -42.33
N LEU A 334 -13.23 8.03 -41.80
CA LEU A 334 -13.57 7.78 -40.40
C LEU A 334 -13.22 6.34 -40.00
N GLN A 335 -13.58 5.33 -40.81
CA GLN A 335 -13.20 3.94 -40.57
C GLN A 335 -11.68 3.77 -40.50
N SER A 336 -10.96 4.39 -41.44
CA SER A 336 -9.48 4.32 -41.48
C SER A 336 -8.85 4.99 -40.25
N CYS A 337 -9.40 6.13 -39.82
CA CYS A 337 -8.98 6.85 -38.62
C CYS A 337 -9.27 6.03 -37.36
N TRP A 338 -10.45 5.41 -37.26
CA TRP A 338 -10.85 4.53 -36.17
C TRP A 338 -9.93 3.32 -36.06
N ASP A 339 -9.69 2.60 -37.17
CA ASP A 339 -8.83 1.42 -37.18
C ASP A 339 -7.41 1.77 -36.73
N ARG A 340 -6.87 2.88 -37.23
CA ARG A 340 -5.55 3.38 -36.84
C ARG A 340 -5.50 3.76 -35.37
N GLN A 341 -6.46 4.54 -34.88
CA GLN A 341 -6.51 4.97 -33.48
C GLN A 341 -6.64 3.77 -32.54
N HIS A 342 -7.51 2.81 -32.88
CA HIS A 342 -7.70 1.58 -32.11
C HIS A 342 -6.43 0.74 -32.05
N GLN A 343 -5.75 0.52 -33.19
CA GLN A 343 -4.49 -0.20 -33.24
C GLN A 343 -3.40 0.48 -32.41
N MET A 344 -3.27 1.80 -32.53
CA MET A 344 -2.32 2.59 -31.73
C MET A 344 -2.65 2.49 -30.24
N PHE A 345 -3.92 2.60 -29.85
CA PHE A 345 -4.36 2.46 -28.46
C PHE A 345 -3.99 1.10 -27.88
N VAL A 346 -4.30 0.00 -28.57
CA VAL A 346 -3.92 -1.36 -28.16
C VAL A 346 -2.39 -1.48 -28.03
N GLN A 347 -1.63 -0.97 -28.99
CA GLN A 347 -0.17 -0.97 -28.93
C GLN A 347 0.35 -0.21 -27.70
N ARG A 348 -0.20 0.97 -27.39
CA ARG A 348 0.19 1.74 -26.21
C ARG A 348 -0.15 1.02 -24.91
N LEU A 349 -1.32 0.39 -24.81
CA LEU A 349 -1.66 -0.41 -23.64
C LEU A 349 -0.69 -1.58 -23.42
N ARG A 350 -0.24 -2.23 -24.50
CA ARG A 350 0.79 -3.29 -24.43
C ARG A 350 2.13 -2.77 -23.95
N GLU A 351 2.55 -1.61 -24.45
CA GLU A 351 3.78 -0.93 -23.98
C GLU A 351 3.68 -0.60 -22.49
N VAL A 352 2.56 -0.06 -22.01
CA VAL A 352 2.31 0.20 -20.59
C VAL A 352 2.35 -1.09 -19.78
N ALA A 353 1.63 -2.14 -20.20
CA ALA A 353 1.62 -3.43 -19.50
C ALA A 353 3.03 -4.04 -19.39
N TYR A 354 3.82 -3.95 -20.46
CA TYR A 354 5.22 -4.37 -20.45
C TYR A 354 6.05 -3.58 -19.44
N VAL A 355 5.98 -2.24 -19.46
CA VAL A 355 6.71 -1.39 -18.51
C VAL A 355 6.28 -1.65 -17.07
N GLN A 356 4.97 -1.77 -16.80
CA GLN A 356 4.45 -2.13 -15.48
C GLN A 356 4.98 -3.48 -14.99
N SER A 357 5.13 -4.47 -15.89
CA SER A 357 5.74 -5.75 -15.53
C SER A 357 7.21 -5.59 -15.08
N LYS A 358 7.95 -4.65 -15.71
CA LYS A 358 9.32 -4.31 -15.33
C LYS A 358 9.38 -3.55 -14.00
N VAL A 359 8.43 -2.65 -13.74
CA VAL A 359 8.25 -2.01 -12.42
C VAL A 359 8.12 -3.08 -11.33
N ARG A 360 7.17 -4.00 -11.49
CA ARG A 360 6.97 -5.11 -10.53
C ARG A 360 8.20 -6.02 -10.38
N TYR A 361 9.00 -6.17 -11.42
CA TYR A 361 10.25 -6.92 -11.33
C TYR A 361 11.27 -6.19 -10.45
N VAL A 362 11.48 -4.89 -10.68
CA VAL A 362 12.40 -4.06 -9.89
C VAL A 362 11.94 -3.96 -8.43
N GLU A 363 10.65 -3.78 -8.17
CA GLU A 363 10.07 -3.78 -6.82
C GLU A 363 10.38 -5.08 -6.06
N ARG A 364 10.22 -6.24 -6.71
CA ARG A 364 10.56 -7.54 -6.11
C ARG A 364 12.06 -7.64 -5.81
N GLN A 365 12.92 -7.15 -6.69
CA GLN A 365 14.36 -7.12 -6.43
C GLN A 365 14.70 -6.20 -5.26
N ALA A 366 14.04 -5.05 -5.14
CA ALA A 366 14.20 -4.14 -4.02
C ALA A 366 13.80 -4.81 -2.69
N ALA A 367 12.67 -5.52 -2.65
CA ALA A 367 12.23 -6.25 -1.45
C ALA A 367 13.26 -7.29 -1.00
N LEU A 368 13.85 -8.06 -1.92
CA LEU A 368 14.90 -9.04 -1.60
C LEU A 368 16.15 -8.36 -1.03
N LEU A 369 16.58 -7.24 -1.63
CA LEU A 369 17.73 -6.48 -1.12
C LEU A 369 17.44 -5.82 0.23
N GLU A 370 16.19 -5.47 0.52
CA GLU A 370 15.81 -4.97 1.84
C GLU A 370 16.03 -6.00 2.95
N GLU A 371 15.70 -7.27 2.71
CA GLU A 371 15.99 -8.36 3.64
C GLU A 371 17.50 -8.51 3.90
N GLU A 372 18.32 -8.38 2.85
CA GLU A 372 19.78 -8.41 2.97
C GLU A 372 20.33 -7.21 3.78
N VAL A 373 19.79 -6.00 3.57
CA VAL A 373 20.12 -4.81 4.37
C VAL A 373 19.75 -5.03 5.85
N ASN A 374 18.57 -5.60 6.12
CA ASN A 374 18.13 -5.92 7.49
C ASN A 374 19.04 -6.97 8.15
N ALA A 375 19.46 -7.99 7.39
CA ALA A 375 20.41 -8.98 7.84
C ALA A 375 21.76 -8.35 8.20
N GLN A 376 22.30 -7.46 7.36
CA GLN A 376 23.53 -6.73 7.66
C GLN A 376 23.41 -5.85 8.92
N SER A 377 22.27 -5.19 9.11
CA SER A 377 22.02 -4.43 10.34
C SER A 377 22.11 -5.32 11.59
N SER A 378 21.54 -6.52 11.53
CA SER A 378 21.62 -7.50 12.62
C SER A 378 23.05 -8.00 12.85
N LYS A 379 23.82 -8.23 11.78
CA LYS A 379 25.23 -8.64 11.87
C LYS A 379 26.12 -7.52 12.45
N ALA A 380 25.90 -6.27 12.06
CA ALA A 380 26.57 -5.11 12.66
C ALA A 380 26.32 -5.01 14.17
N GLN A 381 25.09 -5.26 14.62
CA GLN A 381 24.77 -5.31 16.06
C GLN A 381 25.53 -6.44 16.79
N GLN A 382 25.78 -7.58 16.14
CA GLN A 382 26.58 -8.66 16.73
C GLN A 382 28.03 -8.22 16.95
N LEU A 383 28.65 -7.54 15.97
CA LEU A 383 29.99 -6.96 16.13
C LEU A 383 30.03 -5.91 17.25
N ALA A 384 29.01 -5.07 17.34
CA ALA A 384 28.92 -4.06 18.40
C ALA A 384 28.87 -4.65 19.83
N ARG A 385 28.55 -5.95 20.00
CA ARG A 385 28.60 -6.62 21.31
C ARG A 385 30.03 -6.81 21.81
N LEU A 386 31.00 -6.91 20.91
CA LEU A 386 32.42 -7.06 21.26
C LEU A 386 32.89 -5.89 22.13
N GLN A 387 32.53 -4.67 21.75
CA GLN A 387 32.83 -3.44 22.50
C GLN A 387 32.23 -3.43 23.91
N LYS A 388 31.11 -4.13 24.13
CA LYS A 388 30.41 -4.17 25.42
C LYS A 388 30.89 -5.30 26.32
N MET A 389 31.67 -6.24 25.80
CA MET A 389 32.08 -7.44 26.51
C MET A 389 32.93 -7.16 27.76
N PRO A 390 33.88 -6.20 27.79
CA PRO A 390 34.59 -5.82 29.02
C PRO A 390 33.64 -5.43 30.16
N LYS A 391 32.69 -4.53 29.88
CA LYS A 391 31.72 -4.05 30.88
C LYS A 391 30.78 -5.17 31.33
N ALA A 392 30.36 -6.03 30.40
CA ALA A 392 29.53 -7.19 30.71
C ALA A 392 30.26 -8.19 31.61
N TYR A 393 31.56 -8.41 31.38
CA TYR A 393 32.41 -9.26 32.21
C TYR A 393 32.50 -8.76 33.66
N TYR A 394 32.82 -7.48 33.88
CA TYR A 394 32.83 -6.91 35.24
C TYR A 394 31.48 -7.00 35.95
N SER A 395 30.40 -6.79 35.20
CA SER A 395 29.04 -6.92 35.74
C SER A 395 28.75 -8.37 36.15
N ALA A 396 29.23 -9.35 35.39
CA ALA A 396 29.11 -10.77 35.72
C ALA A 396 29.93 -11.14 36.97
N LEU A 397 31.16 -10.64 37.12
CA LEU A 397 31.95 -10.85 38.34
C LEU A 397 31.24 -10.33 39.59
N ARG A 398 30.67 -9.13 39.51
CA ARG A 398 29.89 -8.53 40.60
C ARG A 398 28.68 -9.39 40.96
N GLU A 399 27.95 -9.87 39.95
CA GLU A 399 26.80 -10.75 40.17
C GLU A 399 27.19 -12.07 40.84
N VAL A 400 28.32 -12.67 40.45
CA VAL A 400 28.86 -13.87 41.13
C VAL A 400 29.13 -13.59 42.61
N GLY A 401 29.77 -12.47 42.93
CA GLY A 401 30.01 -12.06 44.31
C GLY A 401 28.71 -11.84 45.10
N LEU A 402 27.70 -11.21 44.49
CA LEU A 402 26.38 -11.00 45.09
C LEU A 402 25.69 -12.33 45.42
N ARG A 403 25.71 -13.28 44.48
CA ARG A 403 25.12 -14.61 44.69
C ARG A 403 25.81 -15.41 45.79
N ARG A 404 27.13 -15.32 45.88
CA ARG A 404 27.89 -15.96 46.98
C ARG A 404 27.55 -15.35 48.33
N GLN A 405 27.56 -14.03 48.43
CA GLN A 405 27.17 -13.35 49.68
C GLN A 405 25.73 -13.69 50.08
N PHE A 406 24.82 -13.78 49.12
CA PHE A 406 23.45 -14.22 49.37
C PHE A 406 23.42 -15.66 49.91
N ARG A 407 24.13 -16.59 49.27
CA ARG A 407 24.24 -17.99 49.72
C ARG A 407 24.77 -18.08 51.15
N GLU A 408 25.84 -17.37 51.47
CA GLU A 408 26.42 -17.33 52.82
C GLU A 408 25.40 -16.84 53.86
N ARG A 409 24.71 -15.73 53.59
CA ARG A 409 23.65 -15.21 54.46
C ARG A 409 22.49 -16.19 54.61
N TYR A 410 22.09 -16.83 53.52
CA TYR A 410 21.00 -17.80 53.50
C TYR A 410 21.34 -19.03 54.36
N VAL A 411 22.53 -19.60 54.20
CA VAL A 411 23.02 -20.72 55.01
C VAL A 411 23.15 -20.31 56.48
N ALA A 412 23.75 -19.15 56.78
CA ALA A 412 23.86 -18.66 58.15
C ALA A 412 22.49 -18.49 58.84
N GLN A 413 21.48 -18.02 58.09
CA GLN A 413 20.12 -17.89 58.60
C GLN A 413 19.47 -19.27 58.84
N ALA A 414 19.73 -20.25 57.98
CA ALA A 414 19.26 -21.62 58.18
C ALA A 414 19.92 -22.29 59.39
N GLU A 415 21.23 -22.08 59.60
CA GLU A 415 21.93 -22.53 60.81
C GLU A 415 21.37 -21.89 62.09
N LYS A 416 21.06 -20.58 62.03
CA LYS A 416 20.40 -19.87 63.13
C LYS A 416 19.01 -20.45 63.42
N ALA A 417 18.24 -20.79 62.39
CA ALA A 417 16.95 -21.45 62.55
C ALA A 417 17.12 -22.85 63.16
N ARG A 418 18.09 -23.64 62.67
CA ARG A 418 18.39 -24.98 63.17
C ARG A 418 18.76 -24.95 64.65
N THR A 419 19.68 -24.09 65.06
CA THR A 419 20.09 -23.93 66.46
C THR A 419 18.94 -23.46 67.35
N THR A 420 18.09 -22.56 66.86
CA THR A 420 16.91 -22.10 67.59
C THR A 420 15.92 -23.24 67.85
N LEU A 421 15.60 -24.03 66.81
CA LEU A 421 14.69 -25.16 66.94
C LEU A 421 15.27 -26.28 67.80
N SER A 422 16.55 -26.61 67.65
CA SER A 422 17.23 -27.59 68.51
C SER A 422 17.15 -27.19 69.99
N ARG A 423 17.39 -25.91 70.31
CA ARG A 423 17.28 -25.40 71.68
C ARG A 423 15.84 -25.52 72.22
N MET A 424 14.82 -25.27 71.39
CA MET A 424 13.42 -25.45 71.79
C MET A 424 13.10 -26.92 72.08
N VAL A 425 13.56 -27.84 71.22
CA VAL A 425 13.39 -29.30 71.39
C VAL A 425 14.11 -29.78 72.65
N GLU A 426 15.34 -29.33 72.91
CA GLU A 426 16.10 -29.67 74.11
C GLU A 426 15.45 -29.16 75.39
N ALA A 427 14.98 -27.91 75.39
CA ALA A 427 14.27 -27.33 76.53
C ALA A 427 12.98 -28.10 76.84
N GLU A 428 12.19 -28.42 75.81
CA GLU A 428 10.96 -29.22 75.95
C GLU A 428 11.26 -30.64 76.43
N ASN A 429 12.27 -31.30 75.85
CA ASN A 429 12.66 -32.65 76.26
C ASN A 429 13.23 -32.67 77.68
N SER A 430 13.93 -31.62 78.11
CA SER A 430 14.38 -31.46 79.49
C SER A 430 13.20 -31.29 80.45
N ARG A 431 12.17 -30.50 80.05
CA ARG A 431 10.91 -30.37 80.79
C ARG A 431 10.18 -31.71 80.89
N ARG A 432 10.04 -32.44 79.78
CA ARG A 432 9.43 -33.79 79.74
C ARG A 432 10.19 -34.79 80.60
N ARG A 433 11.52 -34.81 80.55
CA ARG A 433 12.36 -35.63 81.46
C ARG A 433 12.11 -35.31 82.92
N GLY A 434 12.13 -34.02 83.27
CA GLY A 434 11.90 -33.59 84.65
C GLY A 434 10.49 -33.95 85.16
N PHE A 435 9.48 -33.84 84.29
CA PHE A 435 8.11 -34.27 84.60
C PHE A 435 8.04 -35.78 84.84
N LEU A 436 8.56 -36.59 83.90
CA LEU A 436 8.56 -38.04 84.01
C LEU A 436 9.33 -38.50 85.26
N GLN A 437 10.50 -37.93 85.54
CA GLN A 437 11.28 -38.30 86.71
C GLN A 437 10.53 -38.03 88.03
N LYS A 438 9.79 -36.91 88.13
CA LYS A 438 9.09 -36.52 89.36
C LYS A 438 7.74 -37.22 89.55
N HIS A 439 7.02 -37.49 88.46
CA HIS A 439 5.61 -37.87 88.53
C HIS A 439 5.28 -39.25 87.92
N SER A 440 6.19 -39.87 87.16
CA SER A 440 5.88 -41.14 86.46
C SER A 440 5.53 -42.29 87.40
N CYS A 441 6.12 -42.36 88.59
CA CYS A 441 5.83 -43.43 89.57
C CYS A 441 4.40 -43.39 90.12
N TYR A 442 3.67 -42.28 89.94
CA TYR A 442 2.29 -42.11 90.39
C TYR A 442 1.26 -42.26 89.27
N LEU A 443 1.69 -42.45 88.02
CA LEU A 443 0.81 -42.51 86.85
C LEU A 443 0.88 -43.90 86.20
N PRO A 444 -0.27 -44.55 85.91
CA PRO A 444 -0.30 -45.76 85.10
C PRO A 444 0.31 -45.51 83.72
N VAL A 445 1.13 -46.44 83.23
CA VAL A 445 1.89 -46.32 81.98
C VAL A 445 0.98 -46.06 80.77
N ASP A 446 -0.25 -46.58 80.79
CA ASP A 446 -1.20 -46.50 79.67
C ASP A 446 -2.26 -45.39 79.82
N LEU A 447 -2.15 -44.53 80.84
CA LEU A 447 -3.17 -43.50 81.09
C LEU A 447 -3.26 -42.49 79.92
N VAL A 448 -2.11 -42.07 79.39
CA VAL A 448 -2.02 -41.13 78.25
C VAL A 448 -0.94 -41.61 77.28
N GLN A 449 -1.37 -42.06 76.10
CA GLN A 449 -0.45 -42.52 75.05
C GLN A 449 0.52 -41.40 74.64
N GLY A 450 1.81 -41.73 74.56
CA GLY A 450 2.85 -40.78 74.16
C GLY A 450 3.30 -39.79 75.24
N LEU A 451 2.77 -39.86 76.47
CA LEU A 451 3.21 -38.99 77.57
C LEU A 451 4.70 -39.16 77.91
N GLY A 452 5.24 -40.37 77.70
CA GLY A 452 6.66 -40.68 77.81
C GLY A 452 7.51 -40.30 76.59
N ALA A 453 6.90 -39.89 75.48
CA ALA A 453 7.63 -39.65 74.23
C ALA A 453 8.34 -38.29 74.26
N PHE A 454 9.56 -38.25 73.73
CA PHE A 454 10.31 -37.02 73.50
C PHE A 454 9.90 -36.36 72.18
N ALA A 455 9.99 -35.03 72.13
CA ALA A 455 9.87 -34.29 70.88
C ALA A 455 10.95 -34.75 69.89
N PRO A 456 10.59 -34.96 68.61
CA PRO A 456 11.52 -35.39 67.57
C PRO A 456 12.58 -34.31 67.31
N ALA A 457 13.73 -34.72 66.77
CA ALA A 457 14.78 -33.79 66.37
C ALA A 457 14.28 -32.85 65.26
N SER A 458 14.59 -31.56 65.37
CA SER A 458 14.25 -30.58 64.34
C SER A 458 15.21 -30.68 63.15
N THR A 459 14.67 -30.87 61.94
CA THR A 459 15.44 -30.93 60.69
C THR A 459 15.23 -29.65 59.87
N VAL A 460 16.32 -28.93 59.59
CA VAL A 460 16.34 -27.79 58.67
C VAL A 460 17.36 -28.10 57.58
N GLU A 461 16.88 -28.46 56.41
CA GLU A 461 17.69 -28.82 55.25
C GLU A 461 17.79 -27.63 54.28
N VAL A 462 19.01 -27.33 53.85
CA VAL A 462 19.27 -26.34 52.80
C VAL A 462 19.83 -27.09 51.60
N PRO A 463 19.12 -27.09 50.45
CA PRO A 463 19.66 -27.63 49.22
C PRO A 463 20.98 -26.93 48.88
N ASP A 464 21.94 -27.67 48.34
CA ASP A 464 23.15 -27.03 47.83
C ASP A 464 22.82 -26.32 46.52
N PHE A 465 23.12 -25.01 46.47
CA PHE A 465 22.99 -24.18 45.28
C PHE A 465 24.22 -23.27 45.18
N ASP A 466 24.55 -22.85 43.97
CA ASP A 466 25.66 -21.94 43.68
C ASP A 466 27.04 -22.42 44.14
N SER A 467 27.20 -23.71 44.44
CA SER A 467 28.46 -24.31 44.87
C SER A 467 29.54 -24.38 43.79
N GLN A 468 29.14 -24.29 42.51
CA GLN A 468 30.05 -24.25 41.36
C GLN A 468 30.55 -22.83 41.03
N LEU A 469 30.07 -21.80 41.74
CA LEU A 469 30.51 -20.43 41.48
C LEU A 469 31.97 -20.24 41.93
N PRO A 470 32.82 -19.55 41.15
CA PRO A 470 34.21 -19.26 41.53
C PRO A 470 34.30 -18.44 42.82
N ASP A 471 35.40 -18.56 43.56
CA ASP A 471 35.60 -17.80 44.80
C ASP A 471 35.97 -16.34 44.52
N ILE A 472 34.93 -15.51 44.43
CA ILE A 472 35.03 -14.09 44.11
C ILE A 472 34.33 -13.31 45.22
N ALA A 473 35.11 -12.58 46.01
CA ALA A 473 34.59 -11.72 47.06
C ALA A 473 34.20 -10.35 46.50
N LEU A 474 33.03 -9.83 46.91
CA LEU A 474 32.56 -8.49 46.51
C LEU A 474 33.55 -7.38 46.89
N ALA A 475 34.16 -7.49 48.07
CA ALA A 475 35.13 -6.51 48.57
C ALA A 475 36.37 -6.40 47.67
N SER A 476 36.79 -7.49 47.04
CA SER A 476 37.93 -7.52 46.12
C SER A 476 37.65 -6.78 44.80
N LEU A 477 36.38 -6.66 44.40
CA LEU A 477 35.98 -5.97 43.16
C LEU A 477 35.76 -4.47 43.36
N GLU A 478 35.56 -4.01 44.59
CA GLU A 478 35.36 -2.58 44.92
C GLU A 478 36.69 -1.84 45.13
N ALA A 479 37.75 -2.54 45.54
CA ALA A 479 39.09 -1.97 45.71
C ALA A 479 39.79 -1.59 44.40
N ASP A 480 39.37 -2.17 43.26
CA ASP A 480 39.95 -1.94 41.93
C ASP A 480 39.33 -0.74 41.18
N ARG A 481 38.47 0.06 41.84
CA ARG A 481 37.73 1.18 41.22
C ARG A 481 38.48 2.52 41.13
N ASP A 482 39.70 2.63 41.66
CA ASP A 482 40.46 3.89 41.70
C ASP A 482 41.27 4.21 40.42
N VAL A 483 40.71 3.95 39.24
CA VAL A 483 41.25 4.43 37.94
C VAL A 483 40.20 5.31 37.24
N PRO A 484 40.55 6.52 36.72
CA PRO A 484 39.58 7.55 36.39
C PRO A 484 38.93 7.35 35.02
N GLY A 485 37.59 7.31 35.01
CA GLY A 485 36.72 7.34 33.81
C GLY A 485 35.28 7.68 34.20
N PRO A 486 34.51 8.41 33.36
CA PRO A 486 33.53 9.38 33.82
C PRO A 486 32.30 8.75 34.50
N THR A 487 31.90 9.44 35.57
CA THR A 487 30.74 9.21 36.42
C THR A 487 29.50 8.81 35.63
N THR A 488 29.04 7.57 35.81
CA THR A 488 27.70 7.15 35.42
C THR A 488 26.81 7.07 36.64
N SER A 489 25.93 8.07 36.69
CA SER A 489 24.69 8.17 37.46
C SER A 489 24.02 6.82 37.71
N VAL A 490 23.59 6.65 38.96
CA VAL A 490 22.67 5.63 39.47
C VAL A 490 21.51 5.41 38.50
N CYS A 491 21.29 4.14 38.11
CA CYS A 491 20.08 3.70 37.42
C CYS A 491 19.23 2.92 38.42
N SER A 492 18.15 3.56 38.83
CA SER A 492 17.05 2.97 39.59
C SER A 492 16.37 1.89 38.76
N THR A 493 15.97 0.84 39.46
CA THR A 493 15.14 -0.26 39.00
C THR A 493 13.83 0.23 38.35
N SER A 494 13.59 -0.14 37.09
CA SER A 494 12.23 -0.20 36.55
C SER A 494 12.08 -1.34 35.55
N SER A 495 11.24 -2.27 35.97
CA SER A 495 10.60 -3.41 35.31
C SER A 495 10.48 -3.36 33.79
N LEU A 496 10.90 -4.44 33.13
CA LEU A 496 10.62 -4.75 31.73
C LEU A 496 9.17 -5.26 31.59
N ARG A 497 8.29 -4.48 30.97
CA ARG A 497 7.14 -5.00 30.21
C ARG A 497 7.27 -4.53 28.78
N ALA A 498 7.56 -5.48 27.89
CA ALA A 498 7.58 -5.27 26.45
C ALA A 498 6.18 -5.50 25.89
N THR A 499 5.59 -4.46 25.31
CA THR A 499 4.52 -4.59 24.32
C THR A 499 4.98 -3.85 23.07
N VAL A 500 5.13 -4.63 22.01
CA VAL A 500 5.34 -4.17 20.63
C VAL A 500 4.06 -3.49 20.18
N ASN A 501 4.14 -2.25 19.68
CA ASN A 501 3.16 -1.75 18.74
C ASN A 501 3.81 -0.79 17.73
N VAL A 502 3.65 -1.14 16.46
CA VAL A 502 4.05 -0.41 15.27
C VAL A 502 2.84 0.40 14.83
N SER A 503 2.95 1.72 14.72
CA SER A 503 2.15 2.52 13.79
C SER A 503 2.85 3.83 13.48
N ASN A 504 2.98 4.03 12.18
CA ASN A 504 3.67 5.10 11.47
C ASN A 504 2.59 6.10 11.02
N VAL A 505 2.69 7.39 11.38
CA VAL A 505 1.97 8.47 10.70
C VAL A 505 2.88 9.70 10.62
N SER A 506 3.08 10.14 9.38
CA SER A 506 3.80 11.33 8.96
C SER A 506 3.11 12.63 9.37
N SER A 507 3.88 13.67 9.67
CA SER A 507 3.52 15.05 9.27
C SER A 507 4.76 15.93 9.13
N SER A 508 4.77 16.66 8.03
CA SER A 508 5.79 17.51 7.43
C SER A 508 6.02 18.84 8.15
N GLY A 509 7.17 19.49 7.92
CA GLY A 509 7.40 20.90 8.25
C GLY A 509 8.88 21.34 8.22
N GLU A 510 9.35 21.76 7.04
CA GLU A 510 10.54 22.59 6.75
C GLU A 510 10.48 23.95 7.50
N THR A 511 11.51 24.77 7.81
CA THR A 511 12.79 25.13 7.15
C THR A 511 13.66 26.01 8.09
N ALA A 512 14.98 26.08 7.77
CA ALA A 512 15.92 27.23 7.85
C ALA A 512 16.69 27.62 9.14
N ALA A 513 17.97 27.22 9.13
CA ALA A 513 19.23 27.94 9.37
C ALA A 513 19.29 29.25 10.20
N ALA A 514 20.18 29.29 11.22
CA ALA A 514 21.47 30.05 11.22
C ALA A 514 22.21 29.98 12.57
N GLN A 515 23.52 29.72 12.48
CA GLN A 515 24.68 30.17 13.28
C GLN A 515 24.54 30.69 14.73
N GLY A 516 25.46 30.24 15.61
CA GLY A 516 25.98 31.08 16.71
C GLY A 516 26.24 30.40 18.06
N SER A 517 27.52 30.20 18.35
CA SER A 517 28.23 30.01 19.63
C SER A 517 27.53 30.34 20.98
N GLU A 518 27.97 29.58 22.00
CA GLU A 518 28.25 29.95 23.41
C GLU A 518 27.34 29.48 24.58
N ALA A 519 28.03 28.87 25.55
CA ALA A 519 27.80 28.83 27.01
C ALA A 519 26.62 28.05 27.64
N ALA A 520 27.02 26.98 28.33
CA ALA A 520 26.72 26.54 29.70
C ALA A 520 25.48 27.07 30.47
N GLU A 521 24.93 26.14 31.29
CA GLU A 521 23.96 26.31 32.40
C GLU A 521 22.46 26.51 32.08
N ALA A 522 21.74 25.40 31.88
CA ALA A 522 20.31 25.27 32.25
C ALA A 522 19.85 23.79 32.27
N LYS A 523 19.96 23.09 33.41
CA LYS A 523 19.33 21.77 33.60
C LYS A 523 18.80 21.61 35.04
N PRO A 524 17.61 22.16 35.31
CA PRO A 524 16.57 21.31 35.92
C PRO A 524 15.17 21.42 35.27
N ALA A 525 14.85 22.49 34.54
CA ALA A 525 13.47 22.78 34.12
C ALA A 525 12.88 21.83 33.05
N ALA A 526 13.72 21.22 32.19
CA ALA A 526 13.25 20.33 31.12
C ALA A 526 12.75 18.95 31.61
N LYS A 527 13.16 18.52 32.82
CA LYS A 527 12.72 17.24 33.39
C LYS A 527 11.36 17.35 34.09
N GLU A 528 11.01 18.53 34.58
CA GLU A 528 9.73 18.78 35.26
C GLU A 528 8.60 18.94 34.23
N ALA A 529 8.85 19.69 33.15
CA ALA A 529 7.91 19.83 32.04
C ALA A 529 7.58 18.51 31.32
N THR A 530 8.50 17.54 31.33
CA THR A 530 8.25 16.21 30.75
C THR A 530 7.46 15.29 31.69
N ALA A 531 7.61 15.44 33.01
CA ALA A 531 6.82 14.70 33.99
C ALA A 531 5.37 15.18 34.04
N GLU A 532 5.13 16.49 33.98
CA GLU A 532 3.77 17.05 33.93
C GLU A 532 3.01 16.61 32.67
N ARG A 533 3.70 16.59 31.51
CA ARG A 533 3.10 16.14 30.25
C ARG A 533 2.70 14.66 30.28
N ILE A 534 3.47 13.82 30.99
CA ILE A 534 3.14 12.40 31.16
C ILE A 534 1.92 12.24 32.08
N ALA A 535 1.86 12.97 33.20
CA ALA A 535 0.72 12.95 34.10
C ALA A 535 -0.58 13.43 33.42
N GLU A 536 -0.49 14.45 32.57
CA GLU A 536 -1.63 14.96 31.78
C GLU A 536 -2.14 13.91 30.78
N LEU A 537 -1.23 13.19 30.11
CA LEU A 537 -1.59 12.12 29.17
C LEU A 537 -2.20 10.91 29.88
N GLU A 538 -1.70 10.55 31.07
CA GLU A 538 -2.28 9.47 31.89
C GLU A 538 -3.69 9.82 32.37
N ALA A 539 -3.93 11.06 32.82
CA ALA A 539 -5.26 11.53 33.20
C ALA A 539 -6.24 11.50 32.02
N ARG A 540 -5.79 11.90 30.82
CA ARG A 540 -6.61 11.89 29.61
C ARG A 540 -6.95 10.47 29.15
N ASN A 541 -6.01 9.53 29.27
CA ASN A 541 -6.28 8.13 28.95
C ASN A 541 -7.30 7.52 29.91
N LYS A 542 -7.19 7.82 31.21
CA LYS A 542 -8.18 7.36 32.19
C LYS A 542 -9.59 7.90 31.91
N ALA A 543 -9.71 9.18 31.52
CA ALA A 543 -11.00 9.76 31.15
C ALA A 543 -11.62 9.11 29.89
N LEU A 544 -10.78 8.72 28.91
CA LEU A 544 -11.24 7.99 27.72
C LEU A 544 -11.70 6.57 28.05
N GLU A 545 -11.02 5.87 28.98
CA GLU A 545 -11.45 4.56 29.46
C GLU A 545 -12.81 4.63 30.16
N GLU A 546 -13.04 5.65 30.99
CA GLU A 546 -14.34 5.89 31.64
C GLU A 546 -15.46 6.18 30.62
N GLN A 547 -15.17 6.94 29.55
CA GLN A 547 -16.13 7.17 28.46
C GLN A 547 -16.46 5.90 27.68
N LEU A 548 -15.47 5.05 27.41
CA LEU A 548 -15.70 3.77 26.73
C LEU A 548 -16.53 2.81 27.58
N GLU A 549 -16.32 2.79 28.89
CA GLU A 549 -17.12 1.99 29.82
C GLU A 549 -18.58 2.47 29.85
N HIS A 550 -18.81 3.80 29.85
CA HIS A 550 -20.14 4.37 29.76
C HIS A 550 -20.85 3.99 28.45
N MET A 551 -20.17 4.12 27.30
CA MET A 551 -20.74 3.72 26.01
C MET A 551 -21.08 2.22 25.96
N ARG A 552 -20.27 1.36 26.57
CA ARG A 552 -20.56 -0.07 26.66
C ARG A 552 -21.82 -0.35 27.49
N GLN A 553 -22.02 0.39 28.58
CA GLN A 553 -23.22 0.28 29.40
C GLN A 553 -24.46 0.75 28.64
N GLU A 554 -24.39 1.84 27.87
CA GLU A 554 -25.49 2.32 27.03
C GLU A 554 -25.87 1.31 25.93
N VAL A 555 -24.88 0.69 25.29
CA VAL A 555 -25.13 -0.38 24.30
C VAL A 555 -25.74 -1.61 24.97
N SER A 556 -25.34 -1.96 26.19
CA SER A 556 -25.94 -3.06 26.95
C SER A 556 -27.39 -2.80 27.34
N VAL A 557 -27.74 -1.55 27.68
CA VAL A 557 -29.12 -1.17 28.02
C VAL A 557 -30.00 -1.16 26.78
N THR A 558 -29.51 -0.62 25.66
CA THR A 558 -30.27 -0.57 24.40
C THR A 558 -30.50 -1.95 23.79
N THR A 559 -29.54 -2.86 23.89
CA THR A 559 -29.71 -4.25 23.44
C THR A 559 -30.76 -5.00 24.26
N LYS A 560 -30.73 -4.87 25.59
CA LYS A 560 -31.77 -5.48 26.46
C LYS A 560 -33.17 -4.91 26.22
N ALA A 561 -33.28 -3.60 25.98
CA ALA A 561 -34.57 -2.96 25.64
C ALA A 561 -35.10 -3.37 24.25
N GLY A 562 -34.23 -3.80 23.34
CA GLY A 562 -34.62 -4.35 22.04
C GLY A 562 -35.16 -5.77 22.14
N GLU A 563 -34.58 -6.60 23.01
CA GLU A 563 -35.02 -7.99 23.24
C GLU A 563 -36.37 -8.07 23.98
N GLU A 564 -36.64 -7.16 24.93
CA GLU A 564 -37.94 -7.11 25.64
C GLU A 564 -39.10 -6.62 24.76
N LYS A 565 -38.85 -5.99 23.61
CA LYS A 565 -39.90 -5.58 22.66
C LYS A 565 -40.21 -6.63 21.58
N SER A 566 -39.42 -7.71 21.53
CA SER A 566 -39.58 -8.79 20.54
C SER A 566 -40.19 -10.09 21.12
N LEU A 567 -40.57 -10.06 22.40
CA LEU A 567 -41.39 -11.04 23.12
C LEU A 567 -42.78 -10.45 23.39
#